data_AF-A0A1V8RM19-F1
#
_entry.id   AF-A0A1V8RM19-F1
#
_cell.length_a   1.000
_cell.length_b   1.000
_cell.length_c   1.000
_cell.angle_alpha   90.00
_cell.angle_beta   90.00
_cell.angle_gamma   90.00
#
_symmetry.space_group_name_H-M   'P 1'
#
loop_
_entity.id
_entity.type
_entity.pdbx_description
1 polymer ?
#
loop_
_entity_poly.entity_id
_entity_poly.type
_entity_poly.pdbx_seq_one_letter_code
_entity_poly.pdbx_strand_id
1 'polypeptide(L)'
;MAYKPPKQGIAGQIFDVVTLLVLTIGALYIPLYLGLAGAAKTPNPVANPTWEALGQNAAEQQQWTALGITDPAAANDIITARFDYSFSWVALAIMAILVIGYFVMVVRLSDREYREVIEERFSDKR
;
A
#
# COMPACT_ATOMS: atom_id res chain seq x y z
N MET A 1 8.08 33.37 29.39
CA MET A 1 9.29 33.47 28.53
C MET A 1 9.16 32.41 27.44
N ALA A 2 9.42 32.75 26.17
CA ALA A 2 9.30 31.78 25.08
C ALA A 2 10.31 30.63 25.23
N TYR A 3 9.87 29.40 24.99
CA TYR A 3 10.70 28.20 25.02
C TYR A 3 11.82 28.30 23.98
N LYS A 4 13.04 27.94 24.40
CA LYS A 4 14.20 27.82 23.51
C LYS A 4 14.55 26.34 23.38
N PRO A 5 14.30 25.72 22.21
CA PRO A 5 14.59 24.31 22.03
C PRO A 5 16.10 24.04 22.09
N PRO A 6 16.52 22.89 22.64
CA PRO A 6 17.91 22.47 22.63
C PRO A 6 18.39 22.25 21.18
N LYS A 7 19.65 22.61 20.90
CA LYS A 7 20.26 22.32 19.60
C LYS A 7 20.60 20.83 19.54
N GLN A 8 20.05 20.13 18.55
CA GLN A 8 20.38 18.73 18.30
C GLN A 8 21.84 18.61 17.83
N GLY A 9 22.57 17.64 18.37
CA GLY A 9 23.93 17.33 17.93
C GLY A 9 23.95 16.54 16.62
N ILE A 10 25.05 16.64 15.86
CA ILE A 10 25.22 15.99 14.54
C ILE A 10 24.97 14.48 14.60
N ALA A 11 25.47 13.81 15.65
CA ALA A 11 25.26 12.37 15.81
C ALA A 11 23.77 11.98 15.95
N GLY A 12 23.00 12.78 16.69
CA GLY A 12 21.56 12.56 16.84
C GLY A 12 20.80 12.79 15.54
N GLN A 13 21.22 13.79 14.76
CA GLN A 13 20.62 14.07 13.45
C GLN A 13 20.92 12.96 12.44
N ILE A 14 22.14 12.40 12.42
CA ILE A 14 22.49 11.28 11.55
C ILE A 14 21.66 10.05 11.90
N PHE A 15 21.52 9.72 13.19
CA PHE A 15 20.72 8.59 13.64
C PHE A 15 19.25 8.72 13.22
N ASP A 16 18.67 9.92 13.39
CA ASP A 16 17.29 10.21 13.00
C ASP A 16 17.07 10.00 11.50
N VAL A 17 17.94 10.60 10.66
CA VAL A 17 17.86 10.46 9.20
C VAL A 17 18.01 9.00 8.77
N VAL A 18 18.98 8.26 9.32
CA VAL A 18 19.16 6.83 9.01
C VAL A 18 17.93 6.03 9.41
N THR A 19 17.36 6.30 10.58
CA THR A 19 16.14 5.63 11.06
C THR A 19 14.97 5.89 10.10
N LEU A 20 14.74 7.15 9.72
CA LEU A 20 13.69 7.51 8.77
C LEU A 20 13.89 6.87 7.40
N LEU A 21 15.13 6.79 6.91
CA LEU A 21 15.45 6.11 5.65
C LEU A 21 15.14 4.61 5.73
N VAL A 22 15.55 3.94 6.81
CA VAL A 22 15.27 2.51 7.02
C VAL A 22 13.76 2.26 7.11
N LEU A 23 13.02 3.08 7.86
CA LEU A 23 11.57 2.95 7.98
C LEU A 23 10.87 3.18 6.63
N THR A 24 11.31 4.17 5.85
CA THR A 24 10.73 4.47 4.53
C THR A 24 11.00 3.33 3.55
N ILE A 25 12.25 2.87 3.46
CA ILE A 25 12.62 1.75 2.58
C ILE A 25 11.88 0.48 3.02
N GLY A 26 11.83 0.20 4.32
CA GLY A 26 11.12 -0.95 4.88
C GLY A 26 9.63 -0.91 4.56
N ALA A 27 8.97 0.23 4.75
CA ALA A 27 7.55 0.40 4.46
C ALA A 27 7.21 0.15 2.97
N LEU A 28 8.13 0.51 2.06
CA LEU A 28 7.93 0.30 0.61
C LEU A 28 8.32 -1.12 0.17
N TYR A 29 9.41 -1.67 0.70
CA TYR A 29 10.00 -2.91 0.17
C TYR A 29 9.49 -4.17 0.86
N ILE A 30 9.16 -4.13 2.15
CA ILE A 30 8.68 -5.31 2.89
C ILE A 30 7.39 -5.89 2.26
N PRO A 31 6.36 -5.09 1.94
CA PRO A 31 5.15 -5.62 1.31
C PRO A 31 5.43 -6.26 -0.06
N LEU A 32 6.36 -5.69 -0.84
CA LEU A 32 6.77 -6.24 -2.14
C LEU A 32 7.51 -7.56 -1.97
N TYR A 33 8.48 -7.62 -1.06
CA TYR A 33 9.27 -8.82 -0.79
C TYR A 33 8.41 -9.99 -0.30
N LEU A 34 7.39 -9.69 0.51
CA LEU A 34 6.44 -10.69 1.01
C LEU A 34 5.32 -11.03 0.02
N GLY A 35 5.29 -10.43 -1.17
CA GLY A 35 4.22 -10.62 -2.15
C GLY A 35 2.85 -10.11 -1.70
N LEU A 36 2.82 -9.22 -0.70
CA LEU A 36 1.60 -8.59 -0.16
C LEU A 36 1.17 -7.37 -0.99
N ALA A 37 2.05 -6.88 -1.86
CA ALA A 37 1.79 -5.75 -2.74
C ALA A 37 1.44 -6.22 -4.16
N GLY A 38 0.27 -5.81 -4.64
CA GLY A 38 -0.25 -6.13 -5.97
C GLY A 38 -1.63 -6.77 -5.89
N ALA A 39 -2.50 -6.48 -6.88
CA ALA A 39 -3.73 -7.23 -7.04
C ALA A 39 -3.34 -8.64 -7.50
N ALA A 40 -3.48 -9.62 -6.61
CA ALA A 40 -3.22 -11.01 -6.94
C ALA A 40 -4.07 -11.39 -8.16
N LYS A 41 -3.41 -11.73 -9.26
CA LYS A 41 -4.08 -12.40 -10.37
C LYS A 41 -4.22 -13.85 -9.96
N THR A 42 -5.44 -14.36 -9.99
CA THR A 42 -5.72 -15.77 -9.75
C THR A 42 -6.11 -16.37 -11.10
N PRO A 43 -5.15 -16.94 -11.86
CA PRO A 43 -5.49 -17.69 -13.06
C PRO A 43 -6.49 -18.78 -12.70
N ASN A 44 -7.52 -18.94 -13.52
CA ASN A 44 -8.47 -20.03 -13.41
C ASN A 44 -8.44 -20.82 -14.74
N PRO A 45 -7.41 -21.65 -14.96
CA PRO A 45 -7.16 -22.27 -16.25
C PRO A 45 -8.26 -23.27 -16.58
N VAL A 46 -8.74 -23.24 -17.83
CA VAL A 46 -9.78 -24.15 -18.30
C VAL A 46 -9.14 -25.47 -18.77
N ALA A 47 -9.71 -26.61 -18.37
CA ALA A 47 -9.27 -27.92 -18.89
C ALA A 47 -9.61 -28.07 -20.38
N ASN A 48 -8.67 -28.57 -21.18
CA ASN A 48 -8.78 -28.69 -22.64
C ASN A 48 -9.16 -27.35 -23.31
N PRO A 49 -8.32 -26.30 -23.18
CA PRO A 49 -8.66 -24.98 -23.66
C PRO A 49 -8.77 -24.96 -25.19
N THR A 50 -9.85 -24.36 -25.68
CA THR A 50 -9.98 -23.94 -27.08
C THR A 50 -10.05 -22.42 -27.12
N TRP A 51 -9.71 -21.80 -28.25
CA TRP A 51 -9.83 -20.35 -28.39
C TRP A 51 -11.26 -19.86 -28.08
N GLU A 52 -12.26 -20.64 -28.48
CA GLU A 52 -13.67 -20.37 -28.19
C GLU A 52 -13.99 -20.48 -26.69
N ALA A 53 -13.49 -21.51 -26.00
CA ALA A 53 -13.67 -21.66 -24.55
C ALA A 53 -12.96 -20.57 -23.74
N LEU A 54 -11.88 -19.99 -24.27
CA LEU A 54 -11.19 -18.83 -23.71
C LEU A 54 -11.86 -17.49 -24.10
N GLY A 55 -12.98 -17.53 -24.82
CA GLY A 55 -13.73 -16.36 -25.26
C GLY A 55 -12.97 -15.50 -26.27
N GLN A 56 -12.05 -16.08 -27.05
CA GLN A 56 -11.24 -15.38 -28.05
C GLN A 56 -11.85 -15.50 -29.45
N ASN A 57 -12.17 -14.36 -30.06
CA ASN A 57 -12.64 -14.31 -31.46
C ASN A 57 -11.48 -14.44 -32.47
N ALA A 58 -11.80 -14.56 -33.76
CA ALA A 58 -10.80 -14.77 -34.82
C ALA A 58 -9.76 -13.64 -34.92
N ALA A 59 -10.13 -12.39 -34.63
CA ALA A 59 -9.19 -11.26 -34.66
C ALA A 59 -8.23 -11.30 -33.47
N GLU A 60 -8.69 -11.70 -32.28
CA GLU A 60 -7.86 -11.87 -31.09
C GLU A 60 -6.88 -13.04 -31.25
N GLN A 61 -7.32 -14.14 -31.85
CA GLN A 61 -6.45 -15.28 -32.18
C GLN A 61 -5.31 -14.91 -33.12
N GLN A 62 -5.55 -14.01 -34.09
CA GLN A 62 -4.51 -13.48 -34.96
C GLN A 62 -3.47 -12.67 -34.18
N GLN A 63 -3.88 -11.92 -33.16
CA GLN A 63 -2.93 -11.19 -32.30
C GLN A 63 -2.08 -12.17 -31.48
N TRP A 64 -2.67 -13.22 -30.90
CA TRP A 64 -1.90 -14.26 -30.22
C TRP A 64 -0.89 -14.95 -31.15
N THR A 65 -1.32 -15.24 -32.38
CA THR A 65 -0.44 -15.81 -33.42
C THR A 65 0.71 -14.86 -33.78
N ALA A 66 0.45 -13.55 -33.88
CA ALA A 66 1.48 -12.55 -34.12
C ALA A 66 2.48 -12.43 -32.96
N LEU A 67 2.06 -12.75 -31.74
CA LEU A 67 2.91 -12.89 -30.55
C LEU A 67 3.63 -14.25 -30.48
N GLY A 68 3.43 -15.13 -31.46
CA GLY A 68 4.04 -16.47 -31.51
C GLY A 68 3.31 -17.53 -30.70
N ILE A 69 2.09 -17.25 -30.20
CA ILE A 69 1.28 -18.17 -29.41
C ILE A 69 0.14 -18.71 -30.28
N THR A 70 0.31 -19.94 -30.78
CA THR A 70 -0.67 -20.62 -31.65
C THR A 70 -1.52 -21.66 -30.92
N ASP A 71 -1.07 -22.12 -29.76
CA ASP A 71 -1.76 -23.08 -28.91
C ASP A 71 -2.58 -22.35 -27.83
N PRO A 72 -3.92 -22.56 -27.75
CA PRO A 72 -4.74 -22.04 -26.66
C PRO A 72 -4.22 -22.39 -25.28
N ALA A 73 -3.58 -23.55 -25.10
CA ALA A 73 -3.04 -23.97 -23.81
C ALA A 73 -1.94 -23.03 -23.31
N ALA A 74 -1.12 -22.50 -24.22
CA ALA A 74 -0.07 -21.54 -23.89
C ALA A 74 -0.63 -20.15 -23.54
N ALA A 75 -1.83 -19.80 -24.00
CA ALA A 75 -2.50 -18.53 -23.68
C ALA A 75 -3.44 -18.62 -22.46
N ASN A 76 -3.81 -19.83 -22.03
CA ASN A 76 -4.85 -20.10 -21.04
C ASN A 76 -4.62 -19.36 -19.72
N ASP A 77 -3.44 -19.50 -19.13
CA ASP A 77 -3.09 -18.81 -17.87
C ASP A 77 -3.12 -17.30 -18.03
N ILE A 78 -2.68 -16.77 -19.18
CA ILE A 78 -2.61 -15.33 -19.42
C ILE A 78 -4.02 -14.74 -19.56
N ILE A 79 -4.90 -15.42 -20.30
CA ILE A 79 -6.28 -14.97 -20.53
C ILE A 79 -7.12 -15.10 -19.26
N THR A 80 -6.87 -16.14 -18.45
CA THR A 80 -7.62 -16.41 -17.22
C THR A 80 -7.05 -15.73 -15.98
N ALA A 81 -5.84 -15.14 -16.05
CA ALA A 81 -5.24 -14.30 -15.00
C ALA A 81 -5.94 -12.93 -14.86
N ARG A 82 -7.24 -12.95 -14.55
CA ARG A 82 -8.05 -11.77 -14.28
C ARG A 82 -7.77 -11.24 -12.86
N PHE A 83 -8.10 -9.97 -12.65
CA PHE A 83 -8.09 -9.40 -11.31
C PHE A 83 -9.29 -9.92 -10.52
N ASP A 84 -9.04 -10.33 -9.28
CA ASP A 84 -10.10 -10.64 -8.33
C ASP A 84 -10.68 -9.33 -7.76
N TYR A 85 -11.94 -9.05 -8.07
CA TYR A 85 -12.68 -7.88 -7.57
C TYR A 85 -13.52 -8.18 -6.33
N SER A 86 -13.29 -9.32 -5.69
CA SER A 86 -13.99 -9.70 -4.46
C SER A 86 -13.72 -8.68 -3.34
N PHE A 87 -14.78 -8.27 -2.66
CA PHE A 87 -14.68 -7.27 -1.60
C PHE A 87 -14.52 -7.94 -0.22
N SER A 88 -13.43 -7.63 0.48
CA SER A 88 -13.18 -8.12 1.84
C SER A 88 -13.67 -7.11 2.88
N TRP A 89 -14.83 -7.37 3.47
CA TRP A 89 -15.38 -6.59 4.59
C TRP A 89 -14.48 -6.61 5.82
N VAL A 90 -13.76 -7.71 6.06
CA VAL A 90 -12.81 -7.84 7.18
C VAL A 90 -11.61 -6.92 6.97
N ALA A 91 -11.03 -6.90 5.75
CA ALA A 91 -9.93 -6.00 5.43
C ALA A 91 -10.35 -4.52 5.53
N LEU A 92 -11.57 -4.18 5.08
CA LEU A 92 -12.14 -2.85 5.26
C LEU A 92 -12.23 -2.48 6.75
N ALA A 93 -12.78 -3.37 7.58
CA ALA A 93 -12.95 -3.11 9.01
C ALA A 93 -11.60 -2.91 9.72
N ILE A 94 -10.60 -3.74 9.41
CA ILE A 94 -9.24 -3.60 9.96
C ILE A 94 -8.65 -2.24 9.55
N MET A 95 -8.77 -1.86 8.28
CA MET A 95 -8.27 -0.57 7.80
C MET A 95 -8.96 0.61 8.52
N ALA A 96 -10.29 0.55 8.67
CA ALA A 96 -11.03 1.56 9.41
C ALA A 96 -10.59 1.67 10.88
N ILE A 97 -10.39 0.54 11.57
CA ILE A 97 -9.91 0.50 12.96
C ILE A 97 -8.52 1.13 13.07
N LEU A 98 -7.59 0.79 12.16
CA LEU A 98 -6.23 1.33 12.17
C LEU A 98 -6.22 2.85 11.96
N VAL A 99 -7.00 3.35 10.99
CA VAL A 99 -7.11 4.78 10.72
C VAL A 99 -7.72 5.53 11.90
N ILE A 100 -8.87 5.06 12.41
CA ILE A 100 -9.54 5.69 13.56
C ILE A 100 -8.64 5.64 14.79
N GLY A 101 -8.01 4.50 15.07
CA GLY A 101 -7.10 4.31 16.19
C GLY A 101 -5.90 5.26 16.14
N TYR A 102 -5.31 5.44 14.95
CA TYR A 102 -4.25 6.43 14.73
C TYR A 102 -4.72 7.85 15.07
N PHE A 103 -5.87 8.29 14.56
CA PHE A 103 -6.38 9.63 14.86
C PHE A 103 -6.70 9.83 16.34
N VAL A 104 -7.30 8.84 16.99
CA VAL A 104 -7.57 8.88 18.44
C VAL A 104 -6.27 9.02 19.23
N MET A 105 -5.23 8.26 18.87
CA MET A 105 -3.92 8.34 19.49
C MET A 105 -3.30 9.73 19.32
N VAL A 106 -3.29 10.26 18.09
CA VAL A 106 -2.76 11.60 17.79
C VAL A 106 -3.48 12.66 18.61
N VAL A 107 -4.82 12.68 18.62
CA VAL A 107 -5.60 13.67 19.38
C VAL A 107 -5.33 13.58 20.88
N ARG A 108 -5.27 12.37 21.43
CA ARG A 108 -5.02 12.15 22.86
C ARG A 108 -3.61 12.56 23.29
N LEU A 109 -2.59 12.22 22.50
CA LEU A 109 -1.20 12.55 22.83
C LEU A 109 -0.91 14.04 22.61
N SER A 110 -1.53 14.67 21.61
CA SER A 110 -1.30 16.07 21.30
C SER A 110 -2.01 17.06 22.23
N ASP A 111 -3.04 16.66 23.00
CA ASP A 111 -3.79 17.59 23.87
C ASP A 111 -2.87 18.33 24.87
N ARG A 112 -1.89 17.62 25.46
CA ARG A 112 -0.94 18.22 26.40
C ARG A 112 -0.06 19.26 25.71
N GLU A 113 0.57 18.88 24.60
CA GLU A 113 1.47 19.75 23.83
C GLU A 113 0.74 21.02 23.34
N TYR A 114 -0.51 20.87 22.86
CA TYR A 114 -1.32 22.01 22.44
C TYR A 114 -1.63 22.97 23.58
N ARG A 115 -1.94 22.48 24.78
CA ARG A 115 -2.19 23.32 25.96
C ARG A 115 -0.93 24.07 26.38
N GLU A 116 0.20 23.39 26.42
CA GLU A 116 1.50 24.00 26.75
C GLU A 116 1.85 25.12 25.75
N VAL A 117 1.63 24.89 24.44
CA VAL A 117 1.83 25.93 23.40
C VAL A 117 0.86 27.11 23.58
N ILE A 118 -0.42 26.84 23.90
CA ILE A 118 -1.41 27.90 24.12
C ILE A 118 -1.03 28.75 25.35
N GLU A 119 -0.63 28.11 26.46
CA GLU A 119 -0.19 28.82 27.65
C GLU A 119 1.07 29.65 27.38
N GLU A 120 2.06 29.10 26.66
CA GLU A 120 3.27 29.85 26.31
C GLU A 120 2.97 31.08 25.43
N ARG A 121 2.06 30.95 24.46
CA ARG A 121 1.76 32.00 23.48
C ARG A 121 0.71 33.02 23.95
N PHE A 122 -0.17 32.64 24.88
CA PHE A 122 -1.36 33.44 25.22
C PHE A 122 -1.59 33.69 26.72
N SER A 123 -0.85 33.06 27.66
CA SER A 123 -1.09 33.28 29.10
C SER A 123 -0.70 34.68 29.60
N ASP A 124 0.18 35.39 28.88
CA ASP A 124 0.66 36.74 29.24
C ASP A 124 -0.31 37.88 28.81
N LYS A 125 -1.55 37.55 28.41
CA LYS A 125 -2.59 38.51 27.99
C LYS A 125 -3.74 38.71 28.99
N ARG A 126 -3.54 38.39 30.28
CA ARG A 126 -4.49 38.71 31.34
C ARG A 126 -3.96 39.77 32.28
#